data_AF-D2QN71-F1
#
_entry.id   AF-D2QN71-F1
#
_cell.length_a   1.000
_cell.length_b   1.000
_cell.length_c   1.000
_cell.angle_alpha   90.00
_cell.angle_beta   90.00
_cell.angle_gamma   90.00
#
_symmetry.space_group_name_H-M   'P 1'
#
loop_
_entity.id
_entity.type
_entity.pdbx_description
1 polymer ?
#
loop_
_entity_poly.entity_id
_entity_poly.type
_entity_poly.pdbx_seq_one_letter_code
_entity_poly.pdbx_strand_id
1 'polypeptide(L)'
;MWASSGFHFSVSADIANTIVCQILISMLMFITRFVCTIAVLLLSCQENVEQPEYYKFNRQLSPDKKYYIYEYARYGPMAFSSDISGTRIMSTAEKFSEAAGEDLSAQIGAWISKDTLLLYDDFESGWASDTLPIRIKYDKFDNIVLKRVSYKSIGGGRAPYTFDSLRVSAGKLQFFGVDSVKSKSLTFSLGSITLRQQADSINRIDVYEVKKWYNAANEPMVTLETYEFIPTRKISPKNLGTVGIFMELKKETN
;
A
#
# COMPACT_ATOMS: atom_id res chain seq x y z
N MET A 1 -76.47 -23.12 -54.72
CA MET A 1 -75.32 -22.32 -55.21
C MET A 1 -74.82 -21.48 -54.04
N TRP A 2 -73.58 -21.72 -53.60
CA TRP A 2 -72.93 -21.01 -52.49
C TRP A 2 -72.27 -19.73 -53.02
N ALA A 3 -72.53 -18.59 -52.38
CA ALA A 3 -71.86 -17.33 -52.67
C ALA A 3 -70.90 -17.01 -51.52
N SER A 4 -69.59 -17.10 -51.79
CA SER A 4 -68.52 -16.68 -50.89
C SER A 4 -68.26 -15.17 -51.05
N SER A 5 -68.56 -14.37 -50.04
CA SER A 5 -68.18 -12.97 -49.96
C SER A 5 -66.78 -12.85 -49.33
N GLY A 6 -65.80 -12.41 -50.14
CA GLY A 6 -64.47 -12.06 -49.69
C GLY A 6 -64.45 -10.66 -49.05
N PHE A 7 -64.09 -10.59 -47.77
CA PHE A 7 -63.82 -9.35 -47.06
C PHE A 7 -62.37 -8.93 -47.32
N HIS A 8 -62.18 -7.88 -48.14
CA HIS A 8 -60.89 -7.21 -48.27
C HIS A 8 -60.74 -6.19 -47.12
N PHE A 9 -59.87 -6.50 -46.15
CA PHE A 9 -59.41 -5.53 -45.16
C PHE A 9 -58.24 -4.72 -45.75
N SER A 10 -58.50 -3.49 -46.17
CA SER A 10 -57.44 -2.52 -46.47
C SER A 10 -57.00 -1.86 -45.15
N VAL A 11 -55.89 -2.33 -44.57
CA VAL A 11 -55.28 -1.64 -43.42
C VAL A 11 -54.63 -0.36 -43.95
N SER A 12 -55.15 0.78 -43.51
CA SER A 12 -54.64 2.11 -43.84
C SER A 12 -53.16 2.26 -43.44
N ALA A 13 -52.34 2.78 -44.36
CA ALA A 13 -50.92 3.06 -44.15
C ALA A 13 -50.65 4.01 -42.96
N ASP A 14 -51.65 4.77 -42.51
CA ASP A 14 -51.54 5.66 -41.35
C ASP A 14 -51.37 4.90 -40.03
N ILE A 15 -51.97 3.70 -39.92
CA ILE A 15 -51.86 2.88 -38.71
C ILE A 15 -50.45 2.30 -38.58
N ALA A 16 -49.85 1.89 -39.70
CA ALA A 16 -48.50 1.35 -39.73
C ALA A 16 -47.44 2.41 -39.34
N ASN A 17 -47.57 3.64 -39.84
CA ASN A 17 -46.65 4.73 -39.49
C ASN A 17 -46.76 5.14 -38.01
N THR A 18 -47.96 5.10 -37.45
CA THR A 18 -48.19 5.44 -36.03
C THR A 18 -47.56 4.41 -35.09
N ILE A 19 -47.68 3.12 -35.43
CA ILE A 19 -47.08 2.01 -34.66
C ILE A 19 -45.56 2.07 -34.73
N VAL A 20 -44.98 2.29 -35.91
CA VAL A 20 -43.52 2.40 -36.08
C VAL A 20 -42.96 3.58 -35.29
N CYS A 21 -43.67 4.72 -35.29
CA CYS A 21 -43.28 5.90 -34.53
C CYS A 21 -43.33 5.65 -33.00
N GLN A 22 -44.37 4.98 -32.49
CA GLN A 22 -44.45 4.60 -31.07
C GLN A 22 -43.36 3.61 -30.64
N ILE A 23 -42.97 2.66 -31.50
CA ILE A 23 -41.88 1.73 -31.23
C ILE A 23 -40.53 2.46 -31.17
N LEU A 24 -40.28 3.38 -32.12
CA LEU A 24 -39.06 4.19 -32.15
C LEU A 24 -38.92 5.09 -30.92
N ILE A 25 -40.00 5.75 -30.49
CA ILE A 25 -40.01 6.58 -29.29
C ILE A 25 -39.75 5.73 -28.04
N SER A 26 -40.36 4.54 -27.98
CA SER A 26 -40.20 3.62 -26.85
C SER A 26 -38.77 3.05 -26.77
N MET A 27 -38.16 2.72 -27.91
CA MET A 27 -36.74 2.30 -27.97
C MET A 27 -35.80 3.44 -27.57
N LEU A 28 -36.04 4.67 -28.03
CA LEU A 28 -35.25 5.83 -27.67
C LEU A 28 -35.30 6.07 -26.16
N MET A 29 -36.50 6.05 -25.56
CA MET A 29 -36.67 6.19 -24.11
C MET A 29 -35.96 5.09 -23.30
N PHE A 30 -35.93 3.85 -23.81
CA PHE A 30 -35.24 2.75 -23.16
C PHE A 30 -33.72 2.93 -23.18
N ILE A 31 -33.16 3.35 -24.32
CA ILE A 31 -31.73 3.60 -24.48
C ILE A 31 -31.28 4.75 -23.57
N THR A 32 -32.03 5.85 -23.51
CA THR A 32 -31.67 7.00 -22.65
C THR A 32 -31.68 6.63 -21.18
N ARG A 33 -32.66 5.83 -20.73
CA ARG A 33 -32.71 5.33 -19.34
C ARG A 33 -31.53 4.40 -19.04
N PHE A 34 -31.17 3.53 -19.98
CA PHE A 34 -30.04 2.61 -19.80
C PHE A 34 -28.70 3.37 -19.69
N VAL A 35 -28.48 4.35 -20.56
CA VAL A 35 -27.27 5.21 -20.53
C VAL A 35 -27.19 6.04 -19.25
N CYS A 36 -28.29 6.65 -18.81
CA CYS A 36 -28.31 7.40 -17.54
C CYS A 36 -28.01 6.51 -16.33
N THR A 37 -28.50 5.26 -16.33
CA THR A 37 -28.26 4.32 -15.22
C THR A 37 -26.78 3.92 -15.15
N ILE A 38 -26.15 3.67 -16.31
CA ILE A 38 -24.70 3.40 -16.39
C ILE A 38 -23.89 4.63 -15.96
N ALA A 39 -24.28 5.85 -16.36
CA ALA A 39 -23.61 7.08 -15.95
C ALA A 39 -23.69 7.29 -14.43
N VAL A 40 -24.84 7.02 -13.80
CA VAL A 40 -24.99 7.10 -12.33
C VAL A 40 -24.16 6.04 -11.62
N LEU A 41 -24.10 4.81 -12.14
CA LEU A 41 -23.23 3.75 -11.61
C LEU A 41 -21.74 4.10 -11.72
N LEU A 42 -21.33 4.75 -12.80
CA LEU A 42 -19.93 5.18 -13.00
C LEU A 42 -19.56 6.37 -12.10
N LEU A 43 -20.47 7.32 -11.87
CA LEU A 43 -20.26 8.47 -10.97
C LEU A 43 -20.31 8.08 -9.49
N SER A 44 -21.07 7.03 -9.13
CA SER A 44 -21.13 6.49 -7.77
C SER A 44 -19.85 5.77 -7.33
N CYS A 45 -18.86 5.60 -8.21
CA CYS A 45 -17.61 4.92 -7.92
C CYS A 45 -16.45 5.88 -7.56
N GLN A 46 -16.75 7.14 -7.24
CA GLN A 46 -15.78 8.00 -6.54
C GLN A 46 -15.77 7.62 -5.06
N GLU A 47 -14.71 6.94 -4.65
CA GLU A 47 -14.41 6.60 -3.26
C GLU A 47 -14.20 7.87 -2.43
N ASN A 48 -15.27 8.41 -1.85
CA ASN A 48 -15.12 9.24 -0.67
C ASN A 48 -14.80 8.33 0.50
N VAL A 49 -13.52 8.21 0.81
CA VAL A 49 -13.06 7.51 1.99
C VAL A 49 -13.36 8.40 3.20
N GLU A 50 -14.53 8.22 3.82
CA GLU A 50 -14.80 8.73 5.16
C GLU A 50 -13.91 7.96 6.15
N GLN A 51 -12.65 8.37 6.28
CA GLN A 51 -11.72 7.74 7.23
C GLN A 51 -11.77 8.42 8.60
N PRO A 52 -11.69 7.64 9.70
CA PRO A 52 -11.27 8.19 10.98
C PRO A 52 -9.91 8.88 10.81
N GLU A 53 -9.65 9.93 11.59
CA GLU A 53 -8.46 10.78 11.47
C GLU A 53 -7.18 9.98 11.84
N TYR A 54 -6.63 9.24 10.88
CA TYR A 54 -5.35 8.57 11.03
C TYR A 54 -4.23 9.62 11.02
N TYR A 55 -3.49 9.72 12.12
CA TYR A 55 -2.29 10.57 12.17
C TYR A 55 -1.08 9.90 11.51
N LYS A 56 -1.16 8.58 11.25
CA LYS A 56 -0.23 7.83 10.42
C LYS A 56 -1.05 6.98 9.45
N PHE A 57 -0.85 7.17 8.16
CA PHE A 57 -1.45 6.29 7.15
C PHE A 57 -0.51 6.16 5.96
N ASN A 58 0.33 5.13 5.99
CA ASN A 58 1.31 4.85 4.95
C ASN A 58 0.89 3.62 4.15
N ARG A 59 1.21 3.62 2.86
CA ARG A 59 0.99 2.49 1.97
C ARG A 59 2.24 2.20 1.15
N GLN A 60 2.50 0.91 0.98
CA GLN A 60 3.51 0.38 0.10
C GLN A 60 2.89 -0.61 -0.89
N LEU A 61 3.37 -0.62 -2.13
CA LEU A 61 3.01 -1.63 -3.13
C LEU A 61 4.05 -2.77 -3.12
N SER A 62 3.59 -4.01 -3.20
CA SER A 62 4.42 -5.21 -3.35
C SER A 62 5.24 -5.19 -4.67
N PRO A 63 6.39 -5.92 -4.73
CA PRO A 63 7.21 -6.03 -5.94
C PRO A 63 6.49 -6.56 -7.18
N ASP A 64 5.49 -7.42 -6.99
CA ASP A 64 4.66 -7.99 -8.06
C ASP A 64 3.40 -7.14 -8.35
N LYS A 65 3.20 -6.07 -7.59
CA LYS A 65 2.08 -5.12 -7.68
C LYS A 65 0.70 -5.73 -7.41
N LYS A 66 0.61 -6.88 -6.74
CA LYS A 66 -0.67 -7.55 -6.45
C LYS A 66 -1.23 -7.24 -5.07
N TYR A 67 -0.38 -6.79 -4.16
CA TYR A 67 -0.72 -6.54 -2.77
C TYR A 67 -0.30 -5.15 -2.31
N TYR A 68 -1.11 -4.55 -1.45
CA TYR A 68 -0.73 -3.38 -0.66
C TYR A 68 -0.40 -3.79 0.77
N ILE A 69 0.60 -3.12 1.33
CA ILE A 69 0.87 -3.15 2.77
C ILE A 69 0.55 -1.76 3.31
N TYR A 70 -0.29 -1.70 4.33
CA TYR A 70 -0.69 -0.48 5.01
C TYR A 70 -0.09 -0.45 6.40
N GLU A 71 0.51 0.66 6.77
CA GLU A 71 0.82 0.99 8.16
C GLU A 71 -0.09 2.14 8.60
N TYR A 72 -0.83 1.94 9.68
CA TYR A 72 -1.78 2.94 10.15
C TYR A 72 -1.68 3.15 11.66
N ALA A 73 -2.03 4.36 12.09
CA ALA A 73 -2.29 4.66 13.49
C ALA A 73 -3.29 5.82 13.60
N ARG A 74 -4.22 5.69 14.55
CA ARG A 74 -5.18 6.72 14.94
C ARG A 74 -5.32 6.79 16.44
N TYR A 75 -5.76 7.95 16.92
CA TYR A 75 -6.04 8.14 18.32
C TYR A 75 -7.12 7.17 18.81
N GLY A 76 -6.90 6.63 20.00
CA GLY A 76 -7.91 5.82 20.68
C GLY A 76 -9.19 6.64 20.96
N PRO A 77 -10.35 5.98 21.11
CA PRO A 77 -11.64 6.66 21.28
C PRO A 77 -11.77 7.43 22.61
N MET A 78 -10.87 7.23 23.57
CA MET A 78 -10.92 7.84 24.90
C MET A 78 -9.54 8.35 25.35
N ALA A 79 -9.51 9.32 26.27
CA ALA A 79 -8.28 9.92 26.81
C ALA A 79 -7.31 8.94 27.49
N PHE A 80 -7.78 7.73 27.84
CA PHE A 80 -6.99 6.67 28.46
C PHE A 80 -6.95 5.37 27.63
N SER A 81 -7.49 5.38 26.41
CA SER A 81 -7.35 4.22 25.52
C SER A 81 -6.04 4.29 24.76
N SER A 82 -5.38 3.15 24.58
CA SER A 82 -4.25 3.04 23.66
C SER A 82 -4.66 3.41 22.24
N ASP A 83 -3.72 3.99 21.50
CA ASP A 83 -3.89 4.24 20.08
C ASP A 83 -4.12 2.94 19.32
N ILE A 84 -4.92 3.03 18.26
CA ILE A 84 -5.20 1.91 17.38
C ILE A 84 -4.21 2.01 16.23
N SER A 85 -3.27 1.06 16.19
CA SER A 85 -2.22 1.00 15.18
C SER A 85 -2.02 -0.43 14.70
N GLY A 86 -1.51 -0.57 13.47
CA GLY A 86 -1.31 -1.89 12.89
C GLY A 86 -0.60 -1.84 11.55
N THR A 87 -0.19 -3.03 11.11
CA THR A 87 0.36 -3.24 9.76
C THR A 87 -0.44 -4.35 9.09
N ARG A 88 -1.07 -4.06 7.95
CA ARG A 88 -1.98 -4.97 7.26
C ARG A 88 -1.50 -5.23 5.84
N ILE A 89 -1.56 -6.47 5.39
CA ILE A 89 -1.37 -6.84 3.98
C ILE A 89 -2.70 -7.26 3.37
N MET A 90 -2.99 -6.75 2.18
CA MET A 90 -4.25 -7.04 1.46
C MET A 90 -4.05 -6.99 -0.05
N SER A 91 -4.97 -7.60 -0.79
CA SER A 91 -4.96 -7.56 -2.25
C SER A 91 -5.18 -6.13 -2.75
N THR A 92 -4.59 -5.76 -3.88
CA THR A 92 -4.80 -4.42 -4.48
C THR A 92 -6.24 -4.18 -4.94
N ALA A 93 -7.04 -5.25 -5.08
CA ALA A 93 -8.47 -5.16 -5.40
C ALA A 93 -9.35 -4.86 -4.18
N GLU A 94 -8.82 -5.03 -2.97
CA GLU A 94 -9.55 -4.82 -1.72
C GLU A 94 -9.38 -3.38 -1.22
N LYS A 95 -10.45 -2.84 -0.65
CA LYS A 95 -10.42 -1.52 0.01
C LYS A 95 -9.81 -1.64 1.40
N PHE A 96 -9.08 -0.61 1.81
CA PHE A 96 -8.51 -0.57 3.15
C PHE A 96 -9.61 -0.56 4.23
N SER A 97 -9.48 -1.48 5.18
CA SER A 97 -10.23 -1.51 6.44
C SER A 97 -9.33 -2.11 7.51
N GLU A 98 -9.43 -1.64 8.75
CA GLU A 98 -8.68 -2.19 9.90
C GLU A 98 -8.96 -3.69 10.13
N ALA A 99 -10.10 -4.19 9.63
CA ALA A 99 -10.50 -5.60 9.73
C ALA A 99 -10.22 -6.43 8.45
N ALA A 100 -9.77 -5.80 7.36
CA ALA A 100 -9.50 -6.47 6.10
C ALA A 100 -8.07 -7.00 6.01
N GLY A 101 -7.85 -7.96 5.12
CA GLY A 101 -6.54 -8.58 4.89
C GLY A 101 -5.98 -9.33 6.09
N GLU A 102 -4.68 -9.58 6.07
CA GLU A 102 -3.94 -10.25 7.14
C GLU A 102 -3.22 -9.23 8.00
N ASP A 103 -3.33 -9.40 9.33
CA ASP A 103 -2.57 -8.61 10.29
C ASP A 103 -1.13 -9.14 10.36
N LEU A 104 -0.18 -8.30 9.98
CA LEU A 104 1.22 -8.68 10.06
C LEU A 104 1.73 -8.62 11.51
N SER A 105 1.19 -7.72 12.35
CA SER A 105 1.58 -7.57 13.77
C SER A 105 3.09 -7.64 14.02
N ALA A 106 3.88 -7.12 13.08
CA ALA A 106 5.34 -7.27 13.04
C ALA A 106 5.96 -6.10 12.28
N GLN A 107 7.24 -5.83 12.56
CA GLN A 107 7.99 -4.80 11.85
C GLN A 107 8.39 -5.32 10.46
N ILE A 108 8.11 -4.54 9.41
CA ILE A 108 8.56 -4.88 8.06
C ILE A 108 10.08 -4.78 7.98
N GLY A 109 10.73 -5.85 7.51
CA GLY A 109 12.17 -5.91 7.31
C GLY A 109 12.58 -5.64 5.86
N ALA A 110 12.30 -6.57 4.96
CA ALA A 110 12.71 -6.43 3.55
C ALA A 110 11.93 -7.37 2.64
N TRP A 111 11.79 -7.03 1.37
CA TRP A 111 11.46 -7.99 0.33
C TRP A 111 12.71 -8.79 -0.02
N ILE A 112 12.72 -10.07 0.36
CA ILE A 112 13.82 -11.00 0.01
C ILE A 112 13.73 -11.37 -1.47
N SER A 113 12.50 -11.52 -1.95
CA SER A 113 12.16 -11.84 -3.34
C SER A 113 10.81 -11.19 -3.66
N LYS A 114 10.28 -11.42 -4.87
CA LYS A 114 8.97 -10.88 -5.27
C LYS A 114 7.81 -11.47 -4.48
N ASP A 115 7.98 -12.68 -3.96
CA ASP A 115 6.99 -13.50 -3.28
C ASP A 115 7.31 -13.74 -1.81
N THR A 116 8.42 -13.22 -1.28
CA THR A 116 8.82 -13.42 0.12
C THR A 116 9.09 -12.10 0.83
N LEU A 117 8.32 -11.85 1.88
CA LEU A 117 8.46 -10.70 2.76
C LEU A 117 9.10 -11.13 4.08
N LEU A 118 10.17 -10.44 4.48
CA LEU A 118 10.79 -10.58 5.79
C LEU A 118 10.10 -9.68 6.79
N LEU A 119 9.69 -10.29 7.90
CA LEU A 119 9.09 -9.64 9.05
C LEU A 119 9.94 -9.89 10.29
N TYR A 120 10.10 -8.87 11.12
CA TYR A 120 10.68 -8.98 12.44
C TYR A 120 9.55 -8.98 13.46
N ASP A 121 9.31 -10.14 14.06
CA ASP A 121 8.39 -10.31 15.18
C ASP A 121 9.03 -9.75 16.47
N ASP A 122 8.26 -9.74 17.57
CA ASP A 122 8.68 -9.25 18.88
C ASP A 122 10.13 -9.62 19.23
N PHE A 123 10.88 -8.58 19.59
CA PHE A 123 12.23 -8.71 20.07
C PHE A 123 12.19 -9.04 21.56
N GLU A 124 12.85 -10.12 21.95
CA GLU A 124 13.06 -10.42 23.36
C GLU A 124 14.15 -9.51 23.90
N SER A 125 13.90 -8.89 25.06
CA SER A 125 14.93 -8.10 25.72
C SER A 125 16.01 -9.02 26.28
N GLY A 126 17.27 -8.63 26.07
CA GLY A 126 18.39 -9.33 26.67
C GLY A 126 19.52 -9.61 25.70
N TRP A 127 20.55 -10.21 26.27
CA TRP A 127 21.82 -10.45 25.59
C TRP A 127 21.74 -11.85 24.99
N ALA A 128 22.09 -11.95 23.72
CA ALA A 128 22.17 -13.23 23.03
C ALA A 128 23.60 -13.76 23.12
N SER A 129 23.75 -15.07 23.25
CA SER A 129 25.06 -15.72 23.15
C SER A 129 25.60 -15.72 21.72
N ASP A 130 24.75 -15.43 20.73
CA ASP A 130 25.07 -15.34 19.31
C ASP A 130 24.20 -14.29 18.59
N THR A 131 24.38 -14.13 17.28
CA THR A 131 23.54 -13.23 16.45
C THR A 131 22.50 -13.98 15.62
N LEU A 132 22.22 -15.25 15.97
CA LEU A 132 21.25 -16.06 15.27
C LEU A 132 19.84 -15.70 15.73
N PRO A 133 18.84 -15.85 14.84
CA PRO A 133 17.45 -15.76 15.27
C PRO A 133 17.14 -16.82 16.32
N ILE A 134 16.36 -16.44 17.32
CA ILE A 134 15.81 -17.38 18.32
C ILE A 134 14.74 -18.25 17.68
N ARG A 135 13.98 -17.64 16.77
CA ARG A 135 12.84 -18.28 16.12
C ARG A 135 12.70 -17.78 14.70
N ILE A 136 12.45 -18.73 13.79
CA ILE A 136 12.08 -18.44 12.41
C ILE A 136 10.75 -19.15 12.16
N LYS A 137 9.75 -18.41 11.68
CA LYS A 137 8.47 -18.95 11.25
C LYS A 137 8.23 -18.58 9.80
N TYR A 138 7.46 -19.41 9.12
CA TYR A 138 7.04 -19.19 7.75
C TYR A 138 5.52 -19.31 7.71
N ASP A 139 4.88 -18.18 7.46
CA ASP A 139 3.44 -18.13 7.23
C ASP A 139 3.20 -17.86 5.73
N LYS A 140 1.96 -18.06 5.29
CA LYS A 140 1.57 -17.83 3.90
C LYS A 140 0.31 -16.98 3.87
N PHE A 141 0.37 -15.90 3.11
CA PHE A 141 -0.79 -15.08 2.78
C PHE A 141 -0.98 -15.10 1.28
N ASP A 142 -2.05 -15.77 0.82
CA ASP A 142 -2.29 -16.04 -0.60
C ASP A 142 -1.04 -16.64 -1.28
N ASN A 143 -0.37 -15.91 -2.18
CA ASN A 143 0.85 -16.38 -2.87
C ASN A 143 2.15 -15.81 -2.29
N ILE A 144 2.08 -15.04 -1.21
CA ILE A 144 3.26 -14.49 -0.53
C ILE A 144 3.65 -15.39 0.65
N VAL A 145 4.95 -15.66 0.75
CA VAL A 145 5.59 -16.24 1.92
C VAL A 145 5.97 -15.12 2.90
N LEU A 146 5.46 -15.19 4.11
CA LEU A 146 5.79 -14.30 5.21
C LEU A 146 6.85 -14.99 6.08
N LYS A 147 8.11 -14.59 5.92
CA LYS A 147 9.22 -15.10 6.74
C LYS A 147 9.34 -14.23 7.98
N ARG A 148 8.94 -14.76 9.13
CA ARG A 148 9.03 -14.08 10.43
C ARG A 148 10.28 -14.51 11.18
N VAL A 149 11.00 -13.54 11.73
CA VAL A 149 12.26 -13.76 12.44
C VAL A 149 12.23 -13.01 13.76
N SER A 150 12.51 -13.71 14.86
CA SER A 150 12.62 -13.13 16.21
C SER A 150 14.06 -13.17 16.68
N TYR A 151 14.52 -12.08 17.30
CA TYR A 151 15.86 -11.96 17.89
C TYR A 151 15.78 -11.56 19.36
N LYS A 152 16.83 -11.87 20.11
CA LYS A 152 17.17 -11.17 21.36
C LYS A 152 17.85 -9.88 20.96
N SER A 153 17.30 -8.74 21.35
CA SER A 153 17.79 -7.42 20.94
C SER A 153 17.98 -6.50 22.13
N ILE A 154 18.97 -5.62 21.99
CA ILE A 154 19.34 -4.65 23.01
C ILE A 154 19.09 -3.26 22.47
N GLY A 155 17.86 -2.81 22.63
CA GLY A 155 17.45 -1.43 22.32
C GLY A 155 17.45 -1.09 20.84
N GLY A 156 17.10 0.17 20.59
CA GLY A 156 17.05 0.76 19.26
C GLY A 156 18.07 1.89 19.12
N GLY A 157 18.60 2.06 17.91
CA GLY A 157 19.47 3.18 17.55
C GLY A 157 18.81 4.08 16.52
N ARG A 158 19.09 5.38 16.57
CA ARG A 158 18.70 6.33 15.54
C ARG A 158 19.92 7.08 15.05
N ALA A 159 20.16 7.03 13.75
CA ALA A 159 21.34 7.62 13.14
C ALA A 159 20.94 8.54 11.97
N PRO A 160 21.10 9.87 12.12
CA PRO A 160 20.83 10.81 11.05
C PRO A 160 22.02 10.90 10.08
N TYR A 161 21.71 11.00 8.79
CA TYR A 161 22.67 11.16 7.70
C TYR A 161 22.13 12.17 6.69
N THR A 162 23.04 12.89 6.04
CA THR A 162 22.70 13.67 4.83
C THR A 162 23.15 12.92 3.58
N PHE A 163 22.53 13.21 2.43
CA PHE A 163 22.90 12.59 1.15
C PHE A 163 22.59 13.50 -0.04
N ASP A 164 23.32 13.31 -1.15
CA ASP A 164 23.21 14.17 -2.33
C ASP A 164 22.20 13.67 -3.35
N SER A 165 22.18 12.36 -3.56
CA SER A 165 21.27 11.73 -4.51
C SER A 165 20.98 10.29 -4.12
N LEU A 166 19.94 9.73 -4.73
CA LEU A 166 19.54 8.35 -4.51
C LEU A 166 19.16 7.68 -5.83
N ARG A 167 19.08 6.35 -5.80
CA ARG A 167 18.58 5.55 -6.90
C ARG A 167 17.83 4.34 -6.36
N VAL A 168 16.67 4.06 -6.95
CA VAL A 168 15.97 2.78 -6.76
C VAL A 168 16.28 1.89 -7.95
N SER A 169 16.80 0.69 -7.68
CA SER A 169 17.05 -0.30 -8.72
C SER A 169 17.10 -1.70 -8.13
N ALA A 170 16.53 -2.68 -8.85
CA ALA A 170 16.63 -4.11 -8.52
C ALA A 170 16.27 -4.46 -7.07
N GLY A 171 15.17 -3.90 -6.55
CA GLY A 171 14.72 -4.18 -5.18
C GLY A 171 15.59 -3.55 -4.10
N LYS A 172 16.40 -2.54 -4.44
CA LYS A 172 17.26 -1.80 -3.51
C LYS A 172 17.10 -0.29 -3.66
N LEU A 173 17.29 0.42 -2.55
CA LEU A 173 17.48 1.86 -2.50
C LEU A 173 18.95 2.14 -2.18
N GLN A 174 19.62 2.89 -3.05
CA GLN A 174 21.01 3.29 -2.88
C GLN A 174 21.10 4.80 -2.69
N PHE A 175 21.81 5.22 -1.64
CA PHE A 175 22.13 6.61 -1.33
C PHE A 175 23.57 6.91 -1.76
N PHE A 176 23.79 8.09 -2.33
CA PHE A 176 25.09 8.58 -2.77
C PHE A 176 25.43 9.91 -2.09
N GLY A 177 26.72 10.15 -1.89
CA GLY A 177 27.20 11.35 -1.20
C GLY A 177 26.78 11.36 0.27
N VAL A 178 26.71 10.18 0.90
CA VAL A 178 26.29 10.07 2.30
C VAL A 178 27.35 10.70 3.20
N ASP A 179 26.92 11.59 4.09
CA ASP A 179 27.79 12.16 5.12
C ASP A 179 27.94 11.18 6.29
N SER A 180 28.73 10.14 6.05
CA SER A 180 29.08 9.12 7.04
C SER A 180 30.59 8.97 7.10
N VAL A 181 31.09 8.74 8.32
CA VAL A 181 32.52 8.48 8.59
C VAL A 181 33.01 7.22 7.88
N LYS A 182 32.11 6.27 7.56
CA LYS A 182 32.48 4.92 7.09
C LYS A 182 32.29 4.69 5.59
N SER A 183 31.39 5.41 4.92
CA SER A 183 31.11 5.18 3.50
C SER A 183 30.44 6.39 2.85
N LYS A 184 30.79 6.64 1.59
CA LYS A 184 30.13 7.66 0.74
C LYS A 184 28.86 7.16 0.06
N SER A 185 28.56 5.87 0.17
CA SER A 185 27.31 5.30 -0.34
C SER A 185 26.77 4.21 0.58
N LEU A 186 25.46 4.20 0.80
CA LEU A 186 24.77 3.16 1.57
C LEU A 186 23.65 2.55 0.72
N THR A 187 23.43 1.25 0.83
CA THR A 187 22.43 0.52 0.04
C THR A 187 21.58 -0.33 0.97
N PHE A 188 20.27 -0.24 0.81
CA PHE A 188 19.29 -0.97 1.60
C PHE A 188 18.35 -1.74 0.69
N SER A 189 17.86 -2.87 1.16
CA SER A 189 16.78 -3.61 0.50
C SER A 189 15.46 -2.84 0.65
N LEU A 190 14.59 -2.90 -0.35
CA LEU A 190 13.24 -2.34 -0.24
C LEU A 190 12.40 -3.15 0.76
N GLY A 191 11.39 -2.51 1.36
CA GLY A 191 10.52 -3.11 2.39
C GLY A 191 10.36 -2.21 3.59
N SER A 192 11.43 -1.94 4.32
CA SER A 192 11.43 -1.17 5.57
C SER A 192 11.71 0.32 5.38
N ILE A 193 11.29 0.89 4.24
CA ILE A 193 11.63 2.26 3.83
C ILE A 193 10.38 3.12 3.85
N THR A 194 10.39 4.18 4.64
CA THR A 194 9.31 5.17 4.71
C THR A 194 9.77 6.51 4.15
N LEU A 195 9.05 7.04 3.16
CA LEU A 195 9.26 8.41 2.66
C LEU A 195 8.41 9.38 3.46
N ARG A 196 9.06 10.36 4.10
CA ARG A 196 8.40 11.52 4.68
C ARG A 196 8.41 12.65 3.64
N GLN A 197 7.24 13.22 3.41
CA GLN A 197 7.04 14.19 2.34
C GLN A 197 6.44 15.48 2.88
N GLN A 198 7.01 16.61 2.48
CA GLN A 198 6.45 17.93 2.71
C GLN A 198 6.17 18.58 1.35
N ALA A 199 4.90 18.91 1.11
CA ALA A 199 4.39 19.31 -0.21
C ALA A 199 4.84 18.33 -1.30
N ASP A 200 5.53 18.83 -2.33
CA ASP A 200 6.02 18.08 -3.50
C ASP A 200 7.47 17.59 -3.35
N SER A 201 7.97 17.47 -2.13
CA SER A 201 9.35 17.06 -1.88
C SER A 201 9.49 16.09 -0.73
N ILE A 202 10.46 15.20 -0.87
CA ILE A 202 10.92 14.33 0.20
C ILE A 202 11.79 15.17 1.13
N ASN A 203 11.45 15.22 2.41
CA ASN A 203 12.26 15.90 3.43
C ASN A 203 13.08 14.91 4.27
N ARG A 204 12.65 13.65 4.36
CA ARG A 204 13.34 12.60 5.10
C ARG A 204 12.98 11.22 4.57
N ILE A 205 13.93 10.30 4.59
CA ILE A 205 13.71 8.88 4.31
C ILE A 205 14.15 8.10 5.54
N ASP A 206 13.20 7.38 6.13
CA ASP A 206 13.42 6.54 7.31
C ASP A 206 13.64 5.09 6.82
N VAL A 207 14.74 4.46 7.20
CA VAL A 207 15.04 3.06 6.88
C VAL A 207 15.24 2.28 8.17
N TYR A 208 14.46 1.21 8.35
CA TYR A 208 14.60 0.31 9.50
C TYR A 208 15.43 -0.91 9.12
N GLU A 209 16.45 -1.25 9.91
CA GLU A 209 17.28 -2.42 9.66
C GLU A 209 17.71 -3.09 10.96
N VAL A 210 17.76 -4.42 10.95
CA VAL A 210 18.38 -5.19 12.03
C VAL A 210 19.88 -5.27 11.78
N LYS A 211 20.65 -4.75 12.73
CA LYS A 211 22.11 -4.74 12.66
C LYS A 211 22.70 -5.73 13.63
N LYS A 212 23.75 -6.41 13.17
CA LYS A 212 24.54 -7.37 13.93
C LYS A 212 25.94 -6.80 14.13
N TRP A 213 26.44 -6.81 15.36
CA TRP A 213 27.75 -6.28 15.70
C TRP A 213 28.29 -6.94 16.97
N TYR A 214 29.54 -6.66 17.33
CA TYR A 214 30.15 -7.12 18.58
C TYR A 214 30.47 -5.93 19.47
N ASN A 215 30.16 -6.02 20.76
CA ASN A 215 30.46 -4.95 21.72
C ASN A 215 31.96 -4.91 22.07
N ALA A 216 32.36 -3.98 22.95
CA ALA A 216 33.75 -3.84 23.40
C ALA A 216 34.27 -5.08 24.17
N ALA A 217 33.38 -5.88 24.77
CA ALA A 217 33.68 -7.15 25.39
C ALA A 217 33.70 -8.34 24.40
N ASN A 218 33.57 -8.05 23.10
CA ASN A 218 33.48 -9.04 22.02
C ASN A 218 32.27 -9.98 22.14
N GLU A 219 31.18 -9.50 22.73
CA GLU A 219 29.92 -10.23 22.81
C GLU A 219 29.03 -9.87 21.60
N PRO A 220 28.34 -10.86 21.01
CA PRO A 220 27.47 -10.65 19.87
C PRO A 220 26.21 -9.87 20.25
N MET A 221 25.88 -8.88 19.43
CA MET A 221 24.77 -7.95 19.65
C MET A 221 23.90 -7.89 18.40
N VAL A 222 22.58 -7.84 18.63
CA VAL A 222 21.59 -7.52 17.61
C VAL A 222 20.82 -6.29 18.06
N THR A 223 20.68 -5.32 17.18
CA THR A 223 19.94 -4.07 17.45
C THR A 223 19.01 -3.76 16.29
N LEU A 224 17.91 -3.07 16.58
CA LEU A 224 17.04 -2.51 15.55
C LEU A 224 17.43 -1.03 15.36
N GLU A 225 18.01 -0.69 14.21
CA GLU A 225 18.42 0.69 13.92
C GLU A 225 17.45 1.35 12.94
N THR A 226 17.16 2.63 13.20
CA THR A 226 16.47 3.53 12.27
C THR A 226 17.49 4.50 11.71
N TYR A 227 17.72 4.42 10.41
CA TYR A 227 18.55 5.35 9.67
C TYR A 227 17.68 6.45 9.10
N GLU A 228 18.06 7.71 9.34
CA GLU A 228 17.32 8.85 8.82
C GLU A 228 18.15 9.59 7.78
N PHE A 229 17.67 9.58 6.55
CA PHE A 229 18.35 10.21 5.43
C PHE A 229 17.67 11.52 5.07
N ILE A 230 18.41 12.62 5.23
CA ILE A 230 17.97 13.98 4.91
C ILE A 230 18.63 14.41 3.59
N PRO A 231 17.87 14.72 2.54
CA PRO A 231 18.45 15.09 1.26
C PRO A 231 19.06 16.49 1.32
N THR A 232 20.24 16.68 0.73
CA THR A 232 20.87 18.01 0.60
C THR A 232 20.24 18.85 -0.52
N ARG A 233 19.43 18.22 -1.39
CA ARG A 233 18.75 18.84 -2.53
C ARG A 233 17.30 18.40 -2.58
N LYS A 234 16.44 19.20 -3.22
CA LYS A 234 15.02 18.82 -3.39
C LYS A 234 14.89 17.55 -4.24
N ILE A 235 14.21 16.54 -3.71
CA ILE A 235 13.91 15.29 -4.42
C ILE A 235 12.40 15.17 -4.60
N SER A 236 11.98 14.96 -5.84
CA SER A 236 10.57 14.70 -6.17
C SER A 236 10.19 13.26 -5.80
N PRO A 237 9.11 13.03 -5.03
CA PRO A 237 8.64 11.69 -4.69
C PRO A 237 8.20 10.88 -5.93
N LYS A 238 7.80 11.54 -7.02
CA LYS A 238 7.39 10.89 -8.28
C LYS A 238 8.51 10.02 -8.89
N ASN A 239 9.76 10.30 -8.56
CA ASN A 239 10.92 9.61 -9.13
C ASN A 239 11.26 8.29 -8.42
N LEU A 240 10.70 8.03 -7.23
CA LEU A 240 11.03 6.86 -6.41
C LEU A 240 10.12 5.65 -6.63
N GLY A 241 8.92 5.87 -7.18
CA GLY A 241 7.89 4.84 -7.27
C GLY A 241 7.32 4.45 -5.89
N THR A 242 6.35 3.53 -5.90
CA THR A 242 5.63 3.08 -4.70
C THR A 242 5.94 1.63 -4.33
N VAL A 243 6.67 0.95 -5.20
CA VAL A 243 7.00 -0.47 -5.05
C VAL A 243 8.09 -0.60 -4.00
N GLY A 244 7.83 -1.38 -2.96
CA GLY A 244 8.86 -1.65 -1.95
C GLY A 244 9.11 -0.49 -0.96
N ILE A 245 8.36 0.61 -1.06
CA ILE A 245 8.56 1.84 -0.29
C ILE A 245 7.21 2.33 0.25
N PHE A 246 7.15 2.61 1.55
CA PHE A 246 6.00 3.25 2.19
C PHE A 246 5.94 4.73 1.86
N MET A 247 4.77 5.17 1.43
CA MET A 247 4.43 6.57 1.24
C MET A 247 3.21 6.93 2.07
N GLU A 248 3.26 8.09 2.69
CA GLU A 248 2.10 8.68 3.37
C GLU A 248 0.97 8.95 2.35
N LEU A 249 -0.20 8.41 2.64
CA LEU A 249 -1.43 8.71 1.95
C LEU A 249 -2.00 9.98 2.56
N LYS A 250 -1.70 11.12 1.95
CA LYS A 250 -2.32 12.39 2.34
C LYS A 250 -3.82 12.32 2.06
N LYS A 251 -4.60 12.94 2.94
CA LYS A 251 -6.01 13.24 2.71
C LYS A 251 -6.10 14.06 1.42
N GLU A 252 -6.79 13.55 0.39
CA GLU A 252 -7.26 14.41 -0.68
C GLU A 252 -8.34 15.30 -0.07
N THR A 253 -7.95 16.50 0.37
CA THR A 253 -8.93 17.57 0.60
C THR A 253 -9.50 17.94 -0.77
N ASN A 254 -10.64 17.34 -1.10
CA ASN A 254 -11.56 17.86 -2.11
C ASN A 254 -12.21 19.15 -1.60
#